data_AF-A0A2T7PWF9-F1
#
_entry.id   AF-A0A2T7PWF9-F1
#
_cell.length_a   1.000
_cell.length_b   1.000
_cell.length_c   1.000
_cell.angle_alpha   90.00
_cell.angle_beta   90.00
_cell.angle_gamma   90.00
#
_symmetry.space_group_name_H-M   'P 1'
#
loop_
_entity.id
_entity.type
_entity.pdbx_description
1 polymer ?
#
loop_
_entity_poly.entity_id
_entity_poly.type
_entity_poly.pdbx_seq_one_letter_code
_entity_poly.pdbx_strand_id
1 'polypeptide(L)'
;MMEVIRECNIGYEILKQEEADFDVGWQPKTSSSSSNSTESWYHYTPASDINGYPYYGKLAIYSGGGYLAPLKGSKDELKTFMKKLENEKWIDRYTRAVFVEFTTYNAQVNLFGIATILAEFHATGGAVTSYRLEPAMLLPYMSSAMLFQLVCEGVFCLFILFFAVNLIRAFIKEKLAFFTGFWNLVELGIVCMSLTAIVIYFYRLIETNKLTARFKETQGLDYIKFQYVGYWNELFTYMVGWTVFFATLKFLRLLRFNRRMSMLASTLRMGRKSMLHFGIIFGIVFLAFSQLFFLNYMTVDIQYSTFVGSVVSGILMMMGKYDIYTLIMAEPVWSQIFVILFVVSVAFILANMFVTILEETFGAVRDDIQKQSNDYEIVDFMLSRFKQWTGLASNRPTTLTPDDLNEMRHRQYAKEGALAGGDSNVDNFPRRIDRLLNSISNVYMSDQESLGALLDKKTFRGSSVAPSGTTFVRSGALPDPGAPPGGAKPRSGSLAKVHTH
;
A
#
# COMPACT_ATOMS: atom_id res chain seq x y z
N MET A 1 49.42 -11.13 -29.52
CA MET A 1 47.97 -11.25 -29.21
C MET A 1 47.10 -10.63 -30.32
N MET A 2 47.48 -9.50 -30.94
CA MET A 2 46.77 -8.94 -32.11
C MET A 2 46.78 -9.83 -33.37
N GLU A 3 47.72 -10.78 -33.50
CA GLU A 3 47.72 -11.73 -34.64
C GLU A 3 46.64 -12.82 -34.55
N VAL A 4 46.06 -13.05 -33.36
CA VAL A 4 45.04 -14.11 -33.14
C VAL A 4 43.62 -13.54 -33.04
N ILE A 5 43.46 -12.33 -32.49
CA ILE A 5 42.16 -11.70 -32.28
C ILE A 5 42.13 -10.39 -33.07
N ARG A 6 41.37 -10.37 -34.17
CA ARG A 6 41.24 -9.20 -35.06
C ARG A 6 40.27 -8.15 -34.54
N GLU A 7 39.34 -8.53 -33.67
CA GLU A 7 38.24 -7.68 -33.19
C GLU A 7 37.97 -7.97 -31.71
N CYS A 8 37.69 -6.91 -30.94
CA CYS A 8 37.33 -7.01 -29.53
C CYS A 8 35.93 -6.44 -29.32
N ASN A 9 35.14 -7.09 -28.47
CA ASN A 9 33.78 -6.70 -28.18
C ASN A 9 33.69 -6.23 -26.71
N ILE A 10 33.45 -4.94 -26.49
CA ILE A 10 33.47 -4.35 -25.14
C ILE A 10 32.06 -4.26 -24.55
N GLY A 11 31.97 -4.17 -23.22
CA GLY A 11 30.70 -3.89 -22.54
C GLY A 11 30.10 -2.55 -23.01
N TYR A 12 28.78 -2.41 -22.89
CA TYR A 12 28.12 -1.15 -23.23
C TYR A 12 28.52 -0.06 -22.24
N GLU A 13 28.94 1.08 -22.78
CA GLU A 13 29.15 2.32 -22.02
C GLU A 13 28.51 3.46 -22.82
N ILE A 14 27.76 4.33 -22.15
CA ILE A 14 27.02 5.44 -22.80
C ILE A 14 27.97 6.35 -23.60
N LEU A 15 29.21 6.58 -23.12
CA LEU A 15 30.19 7.45 -23.78
C LEU A 15 30.88 6.81 -25.00
N LYS A 16 30.78 5.48 -25.15
CA LYS A 16 31.40 4.71 -26.23
C LYS A 16 30.35 4.09 -27.15
N GLN A 17 29.12 4.59 -27.12
CA GLN A 17 28.07 4.11 -28.01
C GLN A 17 28.39 4.47 -29.46
N GLU A 18 27.99 3.60 -30.38
CA GLU A 18 28.17 3.83 -31.81
C GLU A 18 27.04 4.71 -32.36
N GLU A 19 27.42 5.85 -32.93
CA GLU A 19 26.51 6.90 -33.42
C GLU A 19 26.63 7.12 -34.94
N ALA A 20 27.50 6.37 -35.63
CA ALA A 20 27.68 6.49 -37.07
C ALA A 20 26.50 5.91 -37.87
N ASP A 21 26.32 6.37 -39.10
CA ASP A 21 25.39 5.74 -40.04
C ASP A 21 26.04 4.56 -40.76
N PHE A 22 25.26 3.51 -40.97
CA PHE A 22 25.69 2.30 -41.67
C PHE A 22 24.88 2.06 -42.95
N ASP A 23 25.44 1.23 -43.84
CA ASP A 23 24.69 0.60 -44.92
C ASP A 23 24.19 -0.79 -44.51
N VAL A 24 23.44 -1.44 -45.40
CA VAL A 24 22.80 -2.74 -45.15
C VAL A 24 23.81 -3.77 -44.61
N GLY A 25 23.47 -4.37 -43.47
CA GLY A 25 24.33 -5.33 -42.77
C GLY A 25 25.46 -4.72 -41.94
N TRP A 26 25.27 -3.50 -41.42
CA TRP A 26 26.24 -2.79 -40.56
C TRP A 26 27.58 -2.51 -41.24
N GLN A 27 27.55 -2.29 -42.56
CA GLN A 27 28.76 -1.96 -43.32
C GLN A 27 29.05 -0.46 -43.20
N PRO A 28 30.30 -0.04 -42.97
CA PRO A 28 30.63 1.37 -42.90
C PRO A 28 30.39 2.04 -44.25
N LYS A 29 29.72 3.19 -44.24
CA LYS A 29 29.47 3.98 -45.46
C LYS A 29 30.81 4.36 -46.09
N THR A 30 31.11 3.78 -47.25
CA THR A 30 32.28 4.17 -48.04
C THR A 30 31.89 5.37 -48.88
N SER A 31 32.63 6.47 -48.79
CA SER A 31 32.33 7.78 -49.41
C SER A 31 32.23 7.77 -50.95
N SER A 32 32.37 6.61 -51.60
CA SER A 32 32.35 6.43 -53.06
C SER A 32 31.09 5.73 -53.60
N SER A 33 30.19 5.23 -52.76
CA SER A 33 28.98 4.53 -53.20
C SER A 33 27.73 5.37 -52.95
N SER A 34 27.34 6.12 -53.98
CA SER A 34 26.07 6.85 -54.08
C SER A 34 24.90 5.87 -54.30
N SER A 35 24.65 4.96 -53.36
CA SER A 35 23.39 4.20 -53.32
C SER A 35 22.36 5.00 -52.51
N ASN A 36 21.45 5.65 -53.24
CA ASN A 36 20.47 6.65 -52.82
C ASN A 36 19.32 6.18 -51.91
N SER A 37 19.50 5.15 -51.09
CA SER A 37 18.49 4.81 -50.07
C SER A 37 19.10 3.94 -48.99
N THR A 38 19.91 4.53 -48.11
CA THR A 38 20.16 3.91 -46.82
C THR A 38 18.81 3.80 -46.11
N GLU A 39 18.36 2.57 -45.89
CA GLU A 39 17.12 2.30 -45.18
C GLU A 39 17.15 2.99 -43.80
N SER A 40 16.03 3.52 -43.33
CA SER A 40 15.99 4.36 -42.13
C SER A 40 16.47 3.65 -40.86
N TRP A 41 16.43 2.32 -40.82
CA TRP A 41 16.87 1.50 -39.67
C TRP A 41 18.38 1.27 -39.55
N TYR A 42 19.19 1.86 -40.45
CA TYR A 42 20.66 1.93 -40.32
C TYR A 42 21.19 3.34 -40.03
N HIS A 43 20.29 4.32 -39.86
CA HIS A 43 20.64 5.68 -39.45
C HIS A 43 20.54 5.81 -37.93
N TYR A 44 21.57 6.38 -37.30
CA TYR A 44 21.53 6.62 -35.86
C TYR A 44 20.56 7.75 -35.53
N THR A 45 19.64 7.51 -34.60
CA THR A 45 18.69 8.54 -34.17
C THR A 45 18.98 8.94 -32.72
N PRO A 46 19.28 10.23 -32.45
CA PRO A 46 19.57 10.68 -31.10
C PRO A 46 18.33 10.65 -30.22
N ALA A 47 18.53 10.52 -28.91
CA ALA A 47 17.45 10.42 -27.94
C ALA A 47 16.50 11.64 -27.95
N SER A 48 16.99 12.84 -28.28
CA SER A 48 16.19 14.07 -28.36
C SER A 48 15.06 13.97 -29.38
N ASP A 49 15.34 13.38 -30.53
CA ASP A 49 14.45 13.41 -31.69
C ASP A 49 13.28 12.44 -31.50
N ILE A 50 13.52 11.37 -30.74
CA ILE A 50 12.55 10.33 -30.44
C ILE A 50 11.99 10.41 -29.02
N ASN A 51 12.24 11.51 -28.30
CA ASN A 51 11.86 11.69 -26.89
C ASN A 51 12.26 10.47 -26.03
N GLY A 52 13.42 9.89 -26.32
CA GLY A 52 13.99 8.77 -25.59
C GLY A 52 14.54 9.23 -24.25
N TYR A 53 14.45 8.37 -23.24
CA TYR A 53 15.03 8.59 -21.92
C TYR A 53 15.92 7.40 -21.55
N PRO A 54 16.89 7.58 -20.64
CA PRO A 54 17.75 6.48 -20.22
C PRO A 54 16.96 5.34 -19.60
N TYR A 55 17.18 4.12 -20.09
CA TYR A 55 16.48 2.93 -19.61
C TYR A 55 17.41 2.09 -18.72
N TYR A 56 16.94 1.76 -17.52
CA TYR A 56 17.67 0.94 -16.56
C TYR A 56 17.43 -0.56 -16.86
N GLY A 57 18.39 -1.20 -17.54
CA GLY A 57 18.39 -2.65 -17.78
C GLY A 57 18.96 -3.44 -16.60
N LYS A 58 19.07 -4.77 -16.76
CA LYS A 58 19.73 -5.63 -15.75
C LYS A 58 21.25 -5.57 -15.88
N LEU A 59 21.78 -5.42 -17.09
CA LEU A 59 23.23 -5.41 -17.34
C LEU A 59 23.80 -3.99 -17.33
N ALA A 60 23.09 -3.03 -17.95
CA ALA A 60 23.56 -1.66 -18.10
C ALA A 60 22.41 -0.64 -18.15
N ILE A 61 22.77 0.63 -18.02
CA ILE A 61 21.88 1.77 -18.30
C ILE A 61 22.07 2.12 -19.78
N TYR A 62 21.02 1.99 -20.58
CA TYR A 62 21.05 2.32 -22.00
C TYR A 62 20.62 3.75 -22.24
N SER A 63 21.26 4.40 -23.21
CA SER A 63 20.79 5.69 -23.69
C SER A 63 19.43 5.54 -24.38
N GLY A 64 18.67 6.64 -24.48
CA GLY A 64 17.36 6.65 -25.12
C GLY A 64 17.39 6.73 -26.65
N GLY A 65 18.58 6.71 -27.26
CA GLY A 65 18.82 6.83 -28.71
C GLY A 65 19.25 5.51 -29.33
N GLY A 66 19.31 5.44 -30.67
CA GLY A 66 19.76 4.24 -31.38
C GLY A 66 19.20 4.10 -32.79
N TYR A 67 19.28 2.88 -33.31
CA TYR A 67 18.79 2.52 -34.65
C TYR A 67 17.37 1.97 -34.55
N LEU A 68 16.46 2.47 -35.40
CA LEU A 68 15.03 2.24 -35.26
C LEU A 68 14.46 1.52 -36.47
N ALA A 69 13.89 0.34 -36.25
CA ALA A 69 13.12 -0.39 -37.25
C ALA A 69 11.61 -0.25 -36.97
N PRO A 70 10.90 0.67 -37.66
CA PRO A 70 9.48 0.90 -37.39
C PRO A 70 8.64 -0.29 -37.86
N LEU A 71 7.92 -0.93 -36.93
CA LEU A 71 6.98 -2.01 -37.23
C LEU A 71 5.64 -1.41 -37.65
N LYS A 72 5.43 -1.25 -38.96
CA LYS A 72 4.19 -0.72 -39.56
C LYS A 72 3.60 -1.70 -40.57
N GLY A 73 2.27 -1.66 -40.73
CA GLY A 73 1.57 -2.40 -41.78
C GLY A 73 0.84 -3.66 -41.31
N SER A 74 0.44 -4.48 -42.28
CA SER A 74 -0.30 -5.71 -42.06
C SER A 74 0.59 -6.83 -41.48
N LYS A 75 -0.03 -7.89 -40.96
CA LYS A 75 0.69 -9.04 -40.41
C LYS A 75 1.67 -9.67 -41.41
N ASP A 76 1.33 -9.72 -42.70
CA ASP A 76 2.15 -10.37 -43.71
C ASP A 76 3.31 -9.48 -44.19
N GLU A 77 3.08 -8.16 -44.25
CA GLU A 77 4.15 -7.17 -44.46
C GLU A 77 5.16 -7.21 -43.31
N LEU A 78 4.69 -7.21 -42.07
CA LEU A 78 5.55 -7.30 -40.89
C LEU A 78 6.37 -8.59 -40.86
N LYS A 79 5.77 -9.74 -41.20
CA LYS A 79 6.52 -11.01 -41.30
C LYS A 79 7.61 -10.94 -42.37
N THR A 80 7.31 -10.33 -43.51
CA THR A 80 8.28 -10.17 -44.60
C THR A 80 9.39 -9.22 -44.20
N PHE A 81 9.05 -8.13 -43.51
CA PHE A 81 10.01 -7.16 -42.97
C PHE A 81 10.92 -7.77 -41.89
N MET A 82 10.36 -8.55 -40.96
CA MET A 82 11.15 -9.25 -39.94
C MET A 82 12.11 -10.27 -40.56
N LYS A 83 11.68 -11.01 -41.59
CA LYS A 83 12.56 -11.90 -42.37
C LYS A 83 13.65 -11.13 -43.11
N LYS A 84 13.36 -9.92 -43.62
CA LYS A 84 14.37 -9.06 -44.24
C LYS A 84 15.45 -8.68 -43.22
N LEU A 85 15.06 -8.19 -42.04
CA LEU A 85 16.00 -7.83 -40.97
C LEU A 85 16.82 -9.04 -40.47
N GLU A 86 16.22 -10.22 -40.41
CA GLU A 86 16.91 -11.47 -40.07
C GLU A 86 17.96 -11.85 -41.13
N ASN A 87 17.59 -11.81 -42.42
CA ASN A 87 18.51 -12.09 -43.53
C ASN A 87 19.66 -11.09 -43.62
N GLU A 88 19.39 -9.82 -43.31
CA GLU A 88 20.36 -8.72 -43.28
C GLU A 88 21.23 -8.73 -42.01
N LYS A 89 20.98 -9.64 -41.04
CA LYS A 89 21.66 -9.71 -39.75
C LYS A 89 21.64 -8.37 -39.00
N TRP A 90 20.47 -7.73 -38.96
CA TRP A 90 20.30 -6.46 -38.26
C TRP A 90 20.63 -6.57 -36.77
N ILE A 91 20.44 -7.75 -36.15
CA ILE A 91 20.99 -8.07 -34.83
C ILE A 91 22.30 -8.83 -35.04
N ASP A 92 23.38 -8.27 -34.53
CA ASP A 92 24.73 -8.80 -34.70
C ASP A 92 25.45 -9.01 -33.36
N ARG A 93 26.75 -9.34 -33.40
CA ARG A 93 27.56 -9.54 -32.18
C ARG A 93 27.86 -8.26 -31.40
N TYR A 94 27.81 -7.09 -32.05
CA TYR A 94 28.08 -5.80 -31.41
C TYR A 94 26.83 -5.21 -30.75
N THR A 95 25.66 -5.69 -31.13
CA THR A 95 24.38 -5.34 -30.52
C THR A 95 24.42 -5.62 -29.01
N ARG A 96 23.98 -4.65 -28.21
CA ARG A 96 23.98 -4.73 -26.73
C ARG A 96 22.60 -4.80 -26.12
N ALA A 97 21.64 -4.10 -26.71
CA ALA A 97 20.25 -4.15 -26.29
C ALA A 97 19.34 -4.01 -27.50
N VAL A 98 18.26 -4.79 -27.51
CA VAL A 98 17.17 -4.67 -28.47
C VAL A 98 15.89 -4.41 -27.69
N PHE A 99 15.26 -3.29 -28.00
CA PHE A 99 13.99 -2.87 -27.41
C PHE A 99 12.86 -3.15 -28.39
N VAL A 100 11.82 -3.84 -27.91
CA VAL A 100 10.54 -3.98 -28.60
C VAL A 100 9.49 -3.22 -27.79
N GLU A 101 9.03 -2.13 -28.37
CA GLU A 101 8.20 -1.13 -27.72
C GLU A 101 6.85 -1.01 -28.44
N PHE A 102 5.76 -1.17 -27.71
CA PHE A 102 4.43 -0.94 -28.27
C PHE A 102 3.45 -0.49 -27.17
N THR A 103 2.39 0.18 -27.59
CA THR A 103 1.32 0.61 -26.69
C THR A 103 -0.01 0.16 -27.25
N THR A 104 -0.81 -0.47 -26.39
CA THR A 104 -2.16 -0.93 -26.70
C THR A 104 -3.15 -0.08 -25.90
N TYR A 105 -4.34 0.13 -26.44
CA TYR A 105 -5.42 0.83 -25.75
C TYR A 105 -6.69 -0.02 -25.75
N ASN A 106 -7.22 -0.27 -24.57
CA ASN A 106 -8.51 -0.94 -24.40
C ASN A 106 -9.60 0.10 -24.13
N ALA A 107 -10.47 0.32 -25.13
CA ALA A 107 -11.52 1.33 -25.07
C ALA A 107 -12.64 1.03 -24.07
N GLN A 108 -12.90 -0.25 -23.77
CA GLN A 108 -13.99 -0.68 -22.90
C GLN A 108 -13.71 -0.34 -21.43
N VAL A 109 -12.44 -0.41 -21.02
CA VAL A 109 -12.01 -0.07 -19.65
C VAL A 109 -11.20 1.22 -19.58
N ASN A 110 -10.97 1.89 -20.72
CA ASN A 110 -10.16 3.11 -20.82
C ASN A 110 -8.77 2.95 -20.17
N LEU A 111 -8.06 1.90 -20.59
CA LEU A 111 -6.76 1.52 -20.04
C LEU A 111 -5.74 1.37 -21.15
N PHE A 112 -4.61 2.07 -21.01
CA PHE A 112 -3.44 1.90 -21.87
C PHE A 112 -2.57 0.78 -21.29
N GLY A 113 -2.18 -0.17 -22.15
CA GLY A 113 -1.16 -1.18 -21.86
C GLY A 113 0.12 -0.81 -22.58
N ILE A 114 1.05 -0.22 -21.85
CA ILE A 114 2.36 0.19 -22.36
C ILE A 114 3.34 -0.97 -22.13
N ALA A 115 3.92 -1.50 -23.20
CA ALA A 115 4.82 -2.65 -23.15
C ALA A 115 6.21 -2.27 -23.65
N THR A 116 7.22 -2.61 -22.85
CA THR A 116 8.63 -2.53 -23.23
C THR A 116 9.25 -3.90 -22.97
N ILE A 117 9.72 -4.56 -24.03
CA ILE A 117 10.42 -5.83 -23.96
C ILE A 117 11.87 -5.56 -24.34
N LEU A 118 12.80 -6.00 -23.49
CA LEU A 118 14.22 -5.75 -23.64
C LEU A 118 14.97 -7.08 -23.69
N ALA A 119 15.78 -7.26 -24.74
CA ALA A 119 16.78 -8.32 -24.83
C ALA A 119 18.19 -7.68 -24.74
N GLU A 120 18.91 -7.97 -23.67
CA GLU A 120 20.27 -7.50 -23.43
C GLU A 120 21.28 -8.58 -23.81
N PHE A 121 22.30 -8.24 -24.58
CA PHE A 121 23.33 -9.17 -25.03
C PHE A 121 24.62 -8.92 -24.28
N HIS A 122 25.16 -9.96 -23.65
CA HIS A 122 26.42 -9.85 -22.92
C HIS A 122 27.60 -9.80 -23.88
N ALA A 123 28.68 -9.09 -23.52
CA ALA A 123 29.87 -8.96 -24.37
C ALA A 123 30.57 -10.32 -24.63
N THR A 124 30.45 -11.27 -23.69
CA THR A 124 30.95 -12.64 -23.83
C THR A 124 29.99 -13.57 -24.60
N GLY A 125 28.84 -13.06 -25.05
CA GLY A 125 27.75 -13.84 -25.64
C GLY A 125 26.66 -14.21 -24.64
N GLY A 126 25.50 -14.62 -25.17
CA GLY A 126 24.28 -14.87 -24.40
C GLY A 126 23.33 -13.66 -24.36
N ALA A 127 22.05 -13.94 -24.15
CA ALA A 127 20.99 -12.92 -24.11
C ALA A 127 20.18 -13.03 -22.81
N VAL A 128 19.97 -11.91 -22.14
CA VAL A 128 19.13 -11.77 -20.95
C VAL A 128 17.89 -10.99 -21.35
N THR A 129 16.72 -11.59 -21.20
CA THR A 129 15.45 -10.93 -21.50
C THR A 129 14.80 -10.36 -20.25
N SER A 130 14.13 -9.22 -20.44
CA SER A 130 13.30 -8.57 -19.44
C SER A 130 12.09 -7.94 -20.11
N TYR A 131 11.03 -7.75 -19.34
CA TYR A 131 9.81 -7.12 -19.83
C TYR A 131 9.26 -6.17 -18.76
N ARG A 132 8.62 -5.11 -19.21
CA ARG A 132 7.96 -4.11 -18.38
C ARG A 132 6.61 -3.81 -19.01
N LEU A 133 5.55 -4.13 -18.27
CA LEU A 133 4.16 -3.95 -18.69
C LEU A 133 3.50 -2.99 -17.71
N GLU A 134 3.10 -1.82 -18.22
CA GLU A 134 2.52 -0.75 -17.42
C GLU A 134 1.07 -0.48 -17.84
N PRO A 135 0.10 -0.86 -17.00
CA PRO A 135 -1.26 -0.40 -17.16
C PRO A 135 -1.39 1.05 -16.68
N ALA A 136 -1.86 1.95 -17.55
CA ALA A 136 -2.02 3.36 -17.22
C ALA A 136 -3.39 3.89 -17.67
N MET A 137 -4.15 4.47 -16.74
CA MET A 137 -5.37 5.21 -17.06
C MET A 137 -4.99 6.67 -17.34
N LEU A 138 -4.67 6.96 -18.59
CA LEU A 138 -4.17 8.27 -19.00
C LEU A 138 -5.28 9.30 -19.28
N LEU A 139 -6.50 8.85 -19.57
CA LEU A 139 -7.65 9.71 -19.90
C LEU A 139 -8.68 9.71 -18.75
N PRO A 140 -8.49 10.49 -17.67
CA PRO A 140 -9.39 10.46 -16.50
C PRO A 140 -10.83 10.88 -16.82
N TYR A 141 -11.02 11.73 -17.83
CA TYR A 141 -12.27 12.43 -18.11
C TYR A 141 -13.17 11.77 -19.18
N MET A 142 -13.10 10.46 -19.32
CA MET A 142 -13.93 9.71 -20.28
C MET A 142 -15.11 8.98 -19.62
N SER A 143 -15.10 8.82 -18.29
CA SER A 143 -16.11 8.04 -17.56
C SER A 143 -17.36 8.85 -17.24
N SER A 144 -18.51 8.18 -17.11
CA SER A 144 -19.77 8.77 -16.65
C SER A 144 -19.68 9.39 -15.25
N ALA A 145 -18.67 9.01 -14.46
CA ALA A 145 -18.38 9.55 -13.13
C ALA A 145 -17.42 10.76 -13.12
N MET A 146 -17.15 11.38 -14.28
CA MET A 146 -16.20 12.51 -14.40
C MET A 146 -16.47 13.65 -13.41
N LEU A 147 -17.74 14.07 -13.26
CA LEU A 147 -18.09 15.16 -12.33
C LEU A 147 -17.78 14.79 -10.88
N PHE A 148 -18.07 13.56 -10.48
CA PHE A 148 -17.76 13.08 -9.13
C PHE A 148 -16.25 13.08 -8.88
N GLN A 149 -15.47 12.55 -9.83
CA GLN A 149 -14.01 12.56 -9.73
C GLN A 149 -13.45 13.98 -9.61
N LEU A 150 -13.93 14.93 -10.43
CA LEU A 150 -13.49 16.32 -10.39
C LEU A 150 -13.80 16.98 -9.03
N VAL A 151 -14.98 16.73 -8.46
CA VAL A 151 -15.35 17.22 -7.12
C VAL A 151 -14.44 16.63 -6.06
N CYS A 152 -14.15 15.32 -6.11
CA CYS A 152 -13.23 14.68 -5.18
C CYS A 152 -11.80 15.23 -5.27
N GLU A 153 -11.29 15.46 -6.48
CA GLU A 153 -9.98 16.08 -6.72
C GLU A 153 -9.92 17.52 -6.15
N GLY A 154 -10.99 18.31 -6.36
CA GLY A 154 -11.10 19.66 -5.81
C GLY A 154 -11.13 19.67 -4.27
N VAL A 155 -11.94 18.80 -3.67
CA VAL A 155 -12.01 18.64 -2.21
C VAL A 155 -10.67 18.19 -1.63
N PHE A 156 -9.99 17.24 -2.30
CA PHE A 156 -8.65 16.80 -1.89
C PHE A 156 -7.64 17.95 -1.89
N CYS A 157 -7.59 18.77 -2.95
CA CYS A 157 -6.72 19.95 -3.00
C CYS A 157 -6.99 20.94 -1.87
N LEU A 158 -8.27 21.17 -1.53
CA LEU A 158 -8.66 22.03 -0.41
C LEU A 158 -8.17 21.49 0.94
N PHE A 159 -8.29 20.17 1.18
CA PHE A 159 -7.77 19.54 2.40
C PHE A 159 -6.25 19.66 2.51
N ILE A 160 -5.52 19.44 1.41
CA ILE A 160 -4.06 19.59 1.41
C ILE A 160 -3.66 21.04 1.68
N LEU A 161 -4.34 22.01 1.09
CA LEU A 161 -4.08 23.43 1.37
C LEU A 161 -4.32 23.77 2.85
N PHE A 162 -5.42 23.29 3.43
CA PHE A 162 -5.69 23.45 4.86
C PHE A 162 -4.58 22.84 5.73
N PHE A 163 -4.15 21.61 5.43
CA PHE A 163 -3.06 20.96 6.17
C PHE A 163 -1.71 21.68 5.97
N ALA A 164 -1.42 22.18 4.78
CA ALA A 164 -0.22 22.96 4.49
C ALA A 164 -0.18 24.26 5.30
N VAL A 165 -1.29 25.01 5.39
CA VAL A 165 -1.37 26.23 6.20
C VAL A 165 -1.15 25.92 7.69
N ASN A 166 -1.77 24.85 8.19
CA ASN A 166 -1.57 24.44 9.59
C ASN A 166 -0.12 24.02 9.87
N LEU A 167 0.49 23.29 8.94
CA LEU A 167 1.88 22.87 9.01
C LEU A 167 2.83 24.08 9.03
N ILE A 168 2.62 25.05 8.14
CA ILE A 168 3.43 26.28 8.08
C ILE A 168 3.30 27.08 9.38
N ARG A 169 2.08 27.19 9.93
CA ARG A 169 1.86 27.86 11.23
C ARG A 169 2.57 27.13 12.37
N ALA A 170 2.54 25.80 12.39
CA ALA A 170 3.26 25.00 13.38
C ALA A 170 4.78 25.17 13.23
N PHE A 171 5.27 25.15 12.00
CA PHE A 171 6.69 25.35 11.68
C PHE A 171 7.20 26.72 12.12
N ILE A 172 6.44 27.80 11.91
CA ILE A 172 6.83 29.15 12.35
C ILE A 172 6.93 29.24 13.88
N LYS A 173 6.05 28.55 14.61
CA LYS A 173 6.03 28.56 16.08
C LYS A 173 7.18 27.73 16.68
N GLU A 174 7.38 26.51 16.19
CA GLU A 174 8.31 25.54 16.79
C GLU A 174 9.72 25.57 16.17
N LYS A 175 9.90 26.17 14.99
CA LYS A 175 11.17 26.28 14.25
C LYS A 175 11.89 24.92 14.15
N LEU A 176 13.07 24.79 14.74
CA LEU A 176 13.87 23.55 14.73
C LEU A 176 13.31 22.46 15.65
N ALA A 177 12.55 22.82 16.69
CA ALA A 177 11.90 21.83 17.55
C ALA A 177 10.84 21.02 16.79
N PHE A 178 10.30 21.57 15.69
CA PHE A 178 9.33 20.92 14.82
C PHE A 178 9.82 19.54 14.33
N PHE A 179 11.09 19.43 13.93
CA PHE A 179 11.67 18.18 13.41
C PHE A 179 11.93 17.12 14.49
N THR A 180 11.90 17.49 15.77
CA THR A 180 12.06 16.52 16.87
C THR A 180 10.78 15.73 17.14
N GLY A 181 9.62 16.25 16.71
CA GLY A 181 8.33 15.60 16.87
C GLY A 181 8.07 14.56 15.79
N PHE A 182 8.00 13.27 16.14
CA PHE A 182 7.65 12.19 15.19
C PHE A 182 6.34 12.47 14.43
N TRP A 183 5.31 12.99 15.10
CA TRP A 183 4.02 13.28 14.47
C TRP A 183 4.05 14.48 13.54
N ASN A 184 4.88 15.47 13.86
CA ASN A 184 5.11 16.63 12.99
C ASN A 184 5.80 16.19 11.70
N LEU A 185 6.74 15.23 11.78
CA LEU A 185 7.38 14.63 10.62
C LEU A 185 6.38 13.84 9.75
N VAL A 186 5.44 13.11 10.35
CA VAL A 186 4.36 12.43 9.61
C VAL A 186 3.47 13.44 8.89
N GLU A 187 3.09 14.55 9.53
CA GLU A 187 2.29 15.61 8.89
C GLU A 187 3.04 16.31 7.76
N LEU A 188 4.35 16.57 7.93
CA LEU A 188 5.22 17.05 6.86
C LEU A 188 5.24 16.06 5.69
N GLY A 189 5.39 14.76 5.96
CA GLY A 189 5.36 13.70 4.95
C GLY A 189 4.06 13.69 4.13
N ILE A 190 2.90 13.83 4.77
CA ILE A 190 1.60 13.90 4.07
C ILE A 190 1.55 15.11 3.13
N VAL A 191 1.92 16.30 3.61
CA VAL A 191 1.85 17.53 2.80
C VAL A 191 2.87 17.51 1.66
N CYS A 192 4.11 17.08 1.92
CA CYS A 192 5.14 16.99 0.89
C CYS A 192 4.77 16.00 -0.22
N MET A 193 4.38 14.76 0.14
CA MET A 193 4.05 13.73 -0.84
C MET A 193 2.76 14.03 -1.62
N SER A 194 1.78 14.68 -0.99
CA SER A 194 0.56 15.09 -1.68
C SER A 194 0.81 16.27 -2.63
N LEU A 195 1.64 17.25 -2.27
CA LEU A 195 1.99 18.35 -3.15
C LEU A 195 2.75 17.86 -4.39
N THR A 196 3.73 16.96 -4.21
CA THR A 196 4.44 16.34 -5.33
C THR A 196 3.50 15.52 -6.21
N ALA A 197 2.56 14.75 -5.62
CA ALA A 197 1.55 14.01 -6.36
C ALA A 197 0.65 14.93 -7.21
N ILE A 198 0.23 16.09 -6.68
CA ILE A 198 -0.57 17.08 -7.42
C ILE A 198 0.21 17.63 -8.63
N VAL A 199 1.49 17.98 -8.44
CA VAL A 199 2.34 18.48 -9.54
C VAL A 199 2.48 17.43 -10.63
N ILE A 200 2.77 16.17 -10.25
CA ILE A 200 2.90 15.06 -11.21
C ILE A 200 1.56 14.79 -11.93
N TYR A 201 0.43 14.89 -11.23
CA TYR A 201 -0.89 14.69 -11.81
C TYR A 201 -1.16 15.67 -12.97
N PHE A 202 -0.93 16.97 -12.75
CA PHE A 202 -1.12 17.98 -13.79
C PHE A 202 -0.11 17.83 -14.92
N TYR A 203 1.16 17.55 -14.60
CA TYR A 203 2.18 17.31 -15.61
C TYR A 203 1.83 16.11 -16.52
N ARG A 204 1.44 14.98 -15.93
CA ARG A 204 0.98 13.78 -16.65
C ARG A 204 -0.23 14.10 -17.54
N LEU A 205 -1.18 14.90 -17.05
CA LEU A 205 -2.37 15.29 -17.81
C LEU A 205 -2.00 16.13 -19.05
N ILE A 206 -1.11 17.11 -18.90
CA ILE A 206 -0.65 17.96 -20.00
C ILE A 206 0.07 17.15 -21.06
N GLU A 207 1.04 16.32 -20.67
CA GLU A 207 1.81 15.50 -21.61
C GLU A 207 0.94 14.44 -22.30
N THR A 208 0.00 13.82 -21.58
CA THR A 208 -0.96 12.88 -22.19
C THR A 208 -1.79 13.56 -23.27
N ASN A 209 -2.32 14.75 -22.99
CA ASN A 209 -3.16 15.49 -23.95
C ASN A 209 -2.36 15.85 -25.21
N LYS A 210 -1.10 16.23 -25.06
CA LYS A 210 -0.18 16.52 -26.17
C LYS A 210 0.12 15.29 -27.02
N LEU A 211 0.43 14.14 -26.40
CA LEU A 211 0.69 12.89 -27.15
C LEU A 211 -0.57 12.38 -27.85
N THR A 212 -1.72 12.48 -27.19
CA THR A 212 -3.01 12.06 -27.77
C THR A 212 -3.43 12.96 -28.94
N ALA A 213 -3.16 14.27 -28.86
CA ALA A 213 -3.39 15.20 -29.97
C ALA A 213 -2.53 14.83 -31.18
N ARG A 214 -1.23 14.56 -30.98
CA ARG A 214 -0.34 14.08 -32.05
C ARG A 214 -0.81 12.75 -32.65
N PHE A 215 -1.26 11.81 -31.81
CA PHE A 215 -1.80 10.54 -32.29
C PHE A 215 -2.99 10.73 -33.24
N LYS A 216 -3.87 11.69 -32.91
CA LYS A 216 -5.02 12.05 -33.72
C LYS A 216 -4.60 12.73 -35.04
N GLU A 217 -3.61 13.60 -35.01
CA GLU A 217 -3.07 14.28 -36.20
C GLU A 217 -2.46 13.28 -37.20
N THR A 218 -1.73 12.27 -36.71
CA THR A 218 -1.09 11.25 -37.56
C THR A 218 -2.04 10.11 -37.98
N GLN A 219 -3.35 10.23 -37.69
CA GLN A 219 -4.36 9.19 -37.99
C GLN A 219 -4.00 7.79 -37.44
N GLY A 220 -3.15 7.73 -36.41
CA GLY A 220 -2.66 6.47 -35.84
C GLY A 220 -1.69 5.67 -36.73
N LEU A 221 -1.14 6.26 -37.80
CA LEU A 221 -0.19 5.60 -38.70
C LEU A 221 1.25 5.63 -38.20
N ASP A 222 1.54 6.46 -37.20
CA ASP A 222 2.87 6.58 -36.62
C ASP A 222 2.90 6.15 -35.15
N TYR A 223 4.06 5.62 -34.76
CA TYR A 223 4.27 5.14 -33.41
C TYR A 223 4.64 6.29 -32.48
N ILE A 224 3.87 6.45 -31.40
CA ILE A 224 4.10 7.47 -30.39
C ILE A 224 4.52 6.79 -29.09
N LYS A 225 5.64 7.24 -28.53
CA LYS A 225 6.18 6.71 -27.28
C LYS A 225 5.37 7.21 -26.08
N PHE A 226 4.55 6.34 -25.49
CA PHE A 226 3.81 6.61 -24.25
C PHE A 226 4.56 6.21 -22.98
N GLN A 227 5.71 5.52 -23.10
CA GLN A 227 6.49 4.99 -21.98
C GLN A 227 6.92 6.07 -20.99
N TYR A 228 7.28 7.25 -21.48
CA TYR A 228 7.66 8.37 -20.61
C TYR A 228 6.48 8.79 -19.70
N VAL A 229 5.27 8.84 -20.25
CA VAL A 229 4.05 9.14 -19.46
C VAL A 229 3.70 7.98 -18.52
N GLY A 230 3.92 6.74 -18.95
CA GLY A 230 3.82 5.54 -18.12
C GLY A 230 4.69 5.61 -16.87
N TYR A 231 5.95 6.03 -17.02
CA TYR A 231 6.87 6.26 -15.91
C TYR A 231 6.35 7.30 -14.90
N TRP A 232 5.85 8.46 -15.38
CA TRP A 232 5.25 9.47 -14.50
C TRP A 232 3.99 8.96 -13.80
N ASN A 233 3.21 8.10 -14.46
CA ASN A 233 2.05 7.45 -13.85
C ASN A 233 2.45 6.48 -12.72
N GLU A 234 3.52 5.70 -12.92
CA GLU A 234 4.07 4.83 -11.89
C GLU A 234 4.55 5.66 -10.68
N LEU A 235 5.33 6.73 -10.93
CA LEU A 235 5.80 7.63 -9.88
C LEU A 235 4.63 8.28 -9.12
N PHE A 236 3.60 8.73 -9.82
CA PHE A 236 2.36 9.22 -9.21
C PHE A 236 1.74 8.18 -8.27
N THR A 237 1.68 6.92 -8.71
CA THR A 237 1.14 5.81 -7.91
C THR A 237 1.96 5.58 -6.65
N TYR A 238 3.30 5.66 -6.72
CA TYR A 238 4.17 5.59 -5.55
C TYR A 238 3.94 6.77 -4.58
N MET A 239 3.79 7.99 -5.07
CA MET A 239 3.54 9.17 -4.23
C MET A 239 2.18 9.08 -3.52
N VAL A 240 1.14 8.60 -4.21
CA VAL A 240 -0.17 8.32 -3.62
C VAL A 240 -0.07 7.21 -2.57
N GLY A 241 0.66 6.13 -2.86
CA GLY A 241 0.92 5.04 -1.90
C GLY A 241 1.56 5.53 -0.61
N TRP A 242 2.60 6.36 -0.71
CA TRP A 242 3.23 7.00 0.46
C TRP A 242 2.27 7.94 1.21
N THR A 243 1.46 8.70 0.49
CA THR A 243 0.45 9.58 1.10
C THR A 243 -0.57 8.76 1.90
N VAL A 244 -1.06 7.66 1.34
CA VAL A 244 -1.96 6.73 2.03
C VAL A 244 -1.27 6.10 3.24
N PHE A 245 -0.02 5.67 3.12
CA PHE A 245 0.76 5.12 4.23
C PHE A 245 0.88 6.12 5.40
N PHE A 246 1.22 7.39 5.15
CA PHE A 246 1.27 8.36 6.23
C PHE A 246 -0.13 8.71 6.78
N ALA A 247 -1.16 8.73 5.93
CA ALA A 247 -2.53 8.91 6.37
C ALA A 247 -3.00 7.76 7.27
N THR A 248 -2.64 6.51 6.98
CA THR A 248 -2.95 5.37 7.85
C THR A 248 -2.16 5.44 9.16
N LEU A 249 -0.89 5.86 9.16
CA LEU A 249 -0.15 6.13 10.40
C LEU A 249 -0.82 7.23 11.25
N LYS A 250 -1.31 8.30 10.62
CA LYS A 250 -2.06 9.35 11.30
C LYS A 250 -3.40 8.83 11.84
N PHE A 251 -4.08 7.94 11.12
CA PHE A 251 -5.27 7.25 11.61
C PHE A 251 -4.97 6.38 12.84
N LEU A 252 -3.86 5.63 12.85
CA LEU A 252 -3.43 4.84 14.02
C LEU A 252 -3.20 5.72 15.26
N ARG A 253 -2.83 7.00 15.09
CA ARG A 253 -2.74 7.96 16.20
C ARG A 253 -4.08 8.15 16.90
N LEU A 254 -5.18 8.22 16.13
CA LEU A 254 -6.52 8.39 16.68
C LEU A 254 -6.93 7.17 17.51
N LEU A 255 -6.44 5.98 17.18
CA LEU A 255 -6.70 4.78 17.97
C LEU A 255 -6.06 4.79 19.36
N ARG A 256 -5.14 5.73 19.66
CA ARG A 256 -4.55 5.89 20.99
C ARG A 256 -5.57 6.25 22.07
N PHE A 257 -6.76 6.73 21.70
CA PHE A 257 -7.85 6.91 22.67
C PHE A 257 -8.26 5.58 23.34
N ASN A 258 -7.94 4.43 22.74
CA ASN A 258 -8.09 3.13 23.39
C ASN A 258 -6.90 2.86 24.32
N ARG A 259 -7.16 2.62 25.62
CA ARG A 259 -6.13 2.31 26.63
C ARG A 259 -5.21 1.17 26.23
N ARG A 260 -5.75 0.10 25.61
CA ARG A 260 -4.94 -1.04 25.15
C ARG A 260 -3.95 -0.64 24.06
N MET A 261 -4.39 0.22 23.13
CA MET A 261 -3.54 0.70 22.04
C MET A 261 -2.51 1.73 22.52
N SER A 262 -2.89 2.59 23.47
CA SER A 262 -1.98 3.54 24.11
C SER A 262 -0.84 2.83 24.85
N MET A 263 -1.14 1.74 25.55
CA MET A 263 -0.14 0.89 26.24
C MET A 263 0.90 0.30 25.28
N LEU A 264 0.48 -0.15 24.09
CA LEU A 264 1.42 -0.63 23.07
C LEU A 264 2.32 0.51 22.57
N ALA A 265 1.74 1.68 22.30
CA ALA A 265 2.50 2.84 21.85
C ALA A 265 3.49 3.36 22.91
N SER A 266 3.13 3.35 24.19
CA SER A 266 4.03 3.72 25.30
C SER A 266 5.13 2.70 25.50
N THR A 267 4.84 1.40 25.34
CA THR A 267 5.84 0.31 25.36
C THR A 267 6.94 0.55 24.33
N LEU A 268 6.56 0.77 23.07
CA LEU A 268 7.50 1.10 21.99
C LEU A 268 8.28 2.40 22.27
N ARG A 269 7.63 3.42 22.84
CA ARG A 269 8.27 4.70 23.16
C ARG A 269 9.30 4.58 24.29
N MET A 270 9.02 3.78 25.30
CA MET A 270 9.91 3.53 26.44
C MET A 270 11.09 2.64 26.01
N GLY A 271 10.81 1.57 25.29
CA GLY A 271 11.82 0.63 24.79
C GLY A 271 12.69 1.15 23.65
N ARG A 272 12.36 2.30 23.03
CA ARG A 272 13.05 2.80 21.83
C ARG A 272 14.57 2.86 21.94
N LYS A 273 15.11 3.23 23.11
CA LYS A 273 16.57 3.33 23.30
C LYS A 273 17.20 1.94 23.28
N SER A 274 16.70 1.02 24.10
CA SER A 274 17.21 -0.36 24.16
C SER A 274 17.05 -1.09 22.82
N MET A 275 15.90 -0.93 22.17
CA MET A 275 15.63 -1.49 20.84
C MET A 275 16.59 -0.92 19.77
N LEU A 276 16.94 0.37 19.84
CA LEU A 276 17.86 0.98 18.87
C LEU A 276 19.29 0.47 19.05
N HIS A 277 19.79 0.37 20.29
CA HIS A 277 21.13 -0.18 20.54
C HIS A 277 21.22 -1.63 20.08
N PHE A 278 20.21 -2.45 20.41
CA PHE A 278 20.17 -3.82 19.94
C PHE A 278 20.00 -3.90 18.41
N GLY A 279 19.21 -3.02 17.80
CA GLY A 279 19.07 -2.92 16.35
C GLY A 279 20.39 -2.64 15.63
N ILE A 280 21.30 -1.87 16.24
CA ILE A 280 22.67 -1.67 15.71
C ILE A 280 23.45 -2.99 15.73
N ILE A 281 23.43 -3.73 16.84
CA ILE A 281 24.10 -5.03 16.96
C ILE A 281 23.54 -6.02 15.93
N PHE A 282 22.21 -6.11 15.84
CA PHE A 282 21.52 -6.92 14.84
C PHE A 282 21.98 -6.55 13.43
N GLY A 283 22.00 -5.25 13.10
CA GLY A 283 22.41 -4.75 11.80
C GLY A 283 23.85 -5.13 11.44
N ILE A 284 24.79 -5.02 12.38
CA ILE A 284 26.20 -5.38 12.15
C ILE A 284 26.33 -6.87 11.83
N VAL A 285 25.73 -7.74 12.66
CA VAL A 285 25.79 -9.20 12.46
C VAL A 285 25.08 -9.60 11.17
N PHE A 286 23.89 -9.05 10.93
CA PHE A 286 23.10 -9.33 9.74
C PHE A 286 23.84 -8.94 8.46
N LEU A 287 24.41 -7.72 8.41
CA LEU A 287 25.15 -7.25 7.25
C LEU A 287 26.46 -8.02 7.04
N ALA A 288 27.13 -8.46 8.11
CA ALA A 288 28.31 -9.32 8.00
C ALA A 288 27.97 -10.65 7.31
N PHE A 289 26.85 -11.29 7.68
CA PHE A 289 26.38 -12.49 6.98
C PHE A 289 25.90 -12.19 5.55
N SER A 290 25.21 -11.07 5.32
CA SER A 290 24.81 -10.68 3.96
C SER A 290 26.04 -10.48 3.05
N GLN A 291 27.12 -9.89 3.57
CA GLN A 291 28.38 -9.75 2.85
C GLN A 291 29.05 -11.10 2.59
N LEU A 292 29.05 -12.00 3.58
CA LEU A 292 29.57 -13.36 3.42
C LEU A 292 28.82 -14.11 2.31
N PHE A 293 27.48 -14.07 2.30
CA PHE A 293 26.67 -14.71 1.27
C PHE A 293 26.86 -14.08 -0.10
N PHE A 294 26.94 -12.75 -0.18
CA PHE A 294 27.25 -12.05 -1.42
C PHE A 294 28.56 -12.54 -2.03
N LEU A 295 29.65 -12.55 -1.25
CA LEU A 295 30.97 -12.91 -1.77
C LEU A 295 31.09 -14.39 -2.17
N ASN A 296 30.41 -15.30 -1.47
CA ASN A 296 30.48 -16.74 -1.78
C ASN A 296 29.54 -17.15 -2.92
N TYR A 297 28.38 -16.50 -3.07
CA TYR A 297 27.33 -16.95 -4.00
C TYR A 297 27.04 -16.00 -5.17
N MET A 298 27.74 -14.86 -5.29
CA MET A 298 27.51 -13.88 -6.37
C MET A 298 27.60 -14.47 -7.78
N THR A 299 28.42 -15.51 -8.00
CA THR A 299 28.59 -16.15 -9.31
C THR A 299 27.67 -17.34 -9.53
N VAL A 300 27.02 -17.84 -8.48
CA VAL A 300 26.27 -19.11 -8.53
C VAL A 300 24.75 -18.86 -8.57
N ASP A 301 24.26 -17.90 -7.81
CA ASP A 301 22.82 -17.65 -7.67
C ASP A 301 22.49 -16.17 -7.92
N ILE A 302 21.46 -15.94 -8.74
CA ILE A 302 21.04 -14.59 -9.15
C ILE A 302 20.53 -13.75 -7.98
N GLN A 303 19.98 -14.37 -6.93
CA GLN A 303 19.51 -13.68 -5.73
C GLN A 303 20.67 -13.05 -4.95
N TYR A 304 21.85 -13.66 -5.01
CA TYR A 304 23.06 -13.16 -4.35
C TYR A 304 23.99 -12.40 -5.30
N SER A 305 23.62 -12.20 -6.56
CA SER A 305 24.42 -11.48 -7.57
C SER A 305 24.67 -10.00 -7.22
N THR A 306 23.80 -9.40 -6.41
CA THR A 306 23.95 -8.03 -5.91
C THR A 306 23.95 -8.03 -4.39
N PHE A 307 24.63 -7.04 -3.79
CA PHE A 307 24.64 -6.88 -2.35
C PHE A 307 23.23 -6.66 -1.78
N VAL A 308 22.41 -5.84 -2.46
CA VAL A 308 21.01 -5.61 -2.08
C VAL A 308 20.20 -6.89 -2.21
N GLY A 309 20.40 -7.67 -3.28
CA GLY A 309 19.79 -8.99 -3.42
C GLY A 309 20.13 -9.91 -2.25
N SER A 310 21.39 -9.93 -1.83
CA SER A 310 21.85 -10.75 -0.69
C SER A 310 21.21 -10.34 0.63
N VAL A 311 21.01 -9.04 0.87
CA VAL A 311 20.26 -8.50 2.03
C VAL A 311 18.79 -8.95 1.98
N VAL A 312 18.15 -8.83 0.82
CA VAL A 312 16.74 -9.27 0.64
C VAL A 312 16.61 -10.77 0.86
N SER A 313 17.51 -11.57 0.30
CA SER A 313 17.56 -13.02 0.51
C SER A 313 17.82 -13.38 1.98
N GLY A 314 18.67 -12.63 2.69
CA GLY A 314 18.88 -12.79 4.12
C GLY A 314 17.59 -12.56 4.94
N ILE A 315 16.78 -11.56 4.57
CA ILE A 315 15.47 -11.32 5.20
C ILE A 315 14.49 -12.46 4.89
N LEU A 316 14.44 -12.92 3.63
CA LEU A 316 13.59 -14.06 3.24
C LEU A 316 13.98 -15.34 3.97
N MET A 317 15.28 -15.58 4.14
CA MET A 317 15.83 -16.70 4.88
C MET A 317 15.48 -16.63 6.37
N MET A 318 15.46 -15.43 6.98
CA MET A 318 14.94 -15.22 8.34
C MET A 318 13.45 -15.59 8.44
N MET A 319 12.66 -15.37 7.39
CA MET A 319 11.25 -15.80 7.31
C MET A 319 11.09 -17.29 6.97
N GLY A 320 12.17 -18.04 6.80
CA GLY A 320 12.15 -19.46 6.45
C GLY A 320 11.99 -19.76 4.95
N LYS A 321 12.09 -18.75 4.07
CA LYS A 321 12.05 -18.93 2.61
C LYS A 321 13.47 -18.82 2.03
N TYR A 322 14.07 -19.95 1.70
CA TYR A 322 15.39 -20.00 1.09
C TYR A 322 15.55 -21.28 0.26
N ASP A 323 16.18 -21.16 -0.91
CA ASP A 323 16.49 -22.30 -1.77
C ASP A 323 17.89 -22.83 -1.43
N ILE A 324 17.97 -23.85 -0.57
CA ILE A 324 19.25 -24.43 -0.14
C ILE A 324 19.97 -25.11 -1.30
N TYR A 325 19.22 -25.61 -2.29
CA TYR A 325 19.78 -26.46 -3.34
C TYR A 325 20.85 -25.71 -4.13
N THR A 326 20.58 -24.47 -4.53
CA THR A 326 21.53 -23.64 -5.29
C THR A 326 22.79 -23.32 -4.48
N LEU A 327 22.66 -23.12 -3.16
CA LEU A 327 23.81 -22.89 -2.28
C LEU A 327 24.68 -24.14 -2.11
N ILE A 328 24.08 -25.33 -1.99
CA ILE A 328 24.83 -26.59 -1.87
C ILE A 328 25.59 -26.91 -3.16
N MET A 329 25.03 -26.55 -4.33
CA MET A 329 25.72 -26.74 -5.62
C MET A 329 26.99 -25.89 -5.75
N ALA A 330 27.10 -24.77 -5.01
CA ALA A 330 28.33 -23.99 -4.95
C ALA A 330 29.42 -24.73 -4.16
N GLU A 331 29.16 -24.98 -2.88
CA GLU A 331 30.07 -25.65 -1.96
C GLU A 331 29.26 -26.49 -0.94
N PRO A 332 29.25 -27.83 -1.02
CA PRO A 332 28.33 -28.64 -0.24
C PRO A 332 28.45 -28.49 1.28
N VAL A 333 29.68 -28.38 1.79
CA VAL A 333 29.95 -28.40 3.23
C VAL A 333 29.85 -26.99 3.84
N TRP A 334 30.54 -26.02 3.25
CA TRP A 334 30.57 -24.65 3.76
C TRP A 334 29.21 -23.97 3.70
N SER A 335 28.44 -24.20 2.63
CA SER A 335 27.11 -23.62 2.49
C SER A 335 26.16 -24.05 3.60
N GLN A 336 26.17 -25.33 3.96
CA GLN A 336 25.35 -25.85 5.05
C GLN A 336 25.75 -25.22 6.38
N ILE A 337 27.05 -25.12 6.66
CA ILE A 337 27.56 -24.51 7.89
C ILE A 337 27.15 -23.04 7.98
N PHE A 338 27.34 -22.26 6.92
CA PHE A 338 26.98 -20.83 6.90
C PHE A 338 25.48 -20.62 7.05
N VAL A 339 24.66 -21.43 6.38
CA VAL A 339 23.19 -21.35 6.48
C VAL A 339 22.72 -21.68 7.88
N ILE A 340 23.21 -22.79 8.47
CA ILE A 340 22.87 -23.18 9.84
C ILE A 340 23.30 -22.09 10.83
N LEU A 341 24.53 -21.58 10.68
CA LEU A 341 25.07 -20.54 11.54
C LEU A 341 24.23 -19.25 11.46
N PHE A 342 23.81 -18.84 10.26
CA PHE A 342 22.94 -17.69 10.08
C PHE A 342 21.57 -17.91 10.73
N VAL A 343 20.93 -19.05 10.50
CA VAL A 343 19.59 -19.34 11.06
C VAL A 343 19.65 -19.37 12.59
N VAL A 344 20.65 -20.03 13.17
CA VAL A 344 20.83 -20.07 14.64
C VAL A 344 21.12 -18.68 15.21
N SER A 345 22.06 -17.94 14.61
CA SER A 345 22.44 -16.63 15.14
C SER A 345 21.37 -15.55 14.92
N VAL A 346 20.93 -15.34 13.68
CA VAL A 346 20.03 -14.25 13.32
C VAL A 346 18.58 -14.58 13.63
N ALA A 347 18.09 -15.74 13.18
CA ALA A 347 16.67 -16.07 13.32
C ALA A 347 16.31 -16.56 14.73
N PHE A 348 17.15 -17.40 15.36
CA PHE A 348 16.85 -17.91 16.69
C PHE A 348 17.37 -17.03 17.82
N ILE A 349 18.63 -16.59 17.80
CA ILE A 349 19.18 -15.82 18.93
C ILE A 349 18.73 -14.35 18.85
N LEU A 350 19.07 -13.67 17.75
CA LEU A 350 18.87 -12.23 17.68
C LEU A 350 17.38 -11.84 17.56
N ALA A 351 16.57 -12.57 16.78
CA ALA A 351 15.14 -12.26 16.69
C ALA A 351 14.42 -12.50 18.04
N ASN A 352 14.75 -13.57 18.76
CA ASN A 352 14.16 -13.82 20.08
C ASN A 352 14.63 -12.80 21.12
N MET A 353 15.87 -12.34 21.06
CA MET A 353 16.34 -11.25 21.92
C MET A 353 15.56 -9.95 21.68
N PHE A 354 15.19 -9.64 20.43
CA PHE A 354 14.30 -8.51 20.13
C PHE A 354 12.95 -8.66 20.83
N VAL A 355 12.37 -9.86 20.78
CA VAL A 355 11.09 -10.17 21.44
C VAL A 355 11.23 -10.05 22.96
N THR A 356 12.30 -10.56 23.56
CA THR A 356 12.54 -10.47 25.00
C THR A 356 12.63 -9.02 25.48
N ILE A 357 13.35 -8.14 24.76
CA ILE A 357 13.43 -6.70 25.09
C ILE A 357 12.03 -6.05 25.02
N LEU A 358 11.24 -6.43 24.02
CA LEU A 358 9.86 -5.94 23.88
C LEU A 358 8.97 -6.43 25.02
N GLU A 359 9.09 -7.69 25.44
CA GLU A 359 8.31 -8.26 26.54
C GLU A 359 8.67 -7.60 27.89
N GLU A 360 9.96 -7.37 28.15
CA GLU A 360 10.43 -6.70 29.36
C GLU A 360 9.89 -5.26 29.44
N THR A 361 10.02 -4.50 28.35
CA THR A 361 9.51 -3.13 28.28
C THR A 361 7.97 -3.08 28.36
N PHE A 362 7.28 -4.08 27.80
CA PHE A 362 5.83 -4.21 27.91
C PHE A 362 5.40 -4.48 29.35
N GLY A 363 6.09 -5.39 30.06
CA GLY A 363 5.84 -5.69 31.47
C GLY A 363 6.00 -4.44 32.34
N ALA A 364 7.10 -3.71 32.16
CA ALA A 364 7.36 -2.48 32.90
C ALA A 364 6.30 -1.39 32.65
N VAL A 365 5.85 -1.19 31.40
CA VAL A 365 4.77 -0.24 31.08
C VAL A 365 3.42 -0.70 31.64
N ARG A 366 3.12 -2.00 31.58
CA ARG A 366 1.87 -2.56 32.09
C ARG A 366 1.75 -2.32 33.59
N ASP A 367 2.83 -2.54 34.33
CA ASP A 367 2.86 -2.38 35.79
C ASP A 367 2.78 -0.89 36.21
N ASP A 368 3.32 0.03 35.40
CA ASP A 368 3.20 1.48 35.60
C ASP A 368 1.80 2.01 35.28
N ILE A 369 1.19 1.56 34.18
CA ILE A 369 -0.17 1.95 33.77
C ILE A 369 -1.26 1.36 34.69
N GLN A 370 -0.98 0.25 35.39
CA GLN A 370 -1.86 -0.24 36.45
C GLN A 370 -1.81 0.65 37.70
N LYS A 371 -0.69 1.33 37.95
CA LYS A 371 -0.51 2.28 39.06
C LYS A 371 -1.07 3.67 38.74
N GLN A 372 -1.15 4.06 37.46
CA GLN A 372 -1.82 5.30 37.06
C GLN A 372 -3.35 5.17 37.11
N SER A 373 -4.00 6.12 37.77
CA SER A 373 -5.46 6.24 37.80
C SER A 373 -6.00 6.42 36.37
N ASN A 374 -7.11 5.76 36.11
CA ASN A 374 -7.68 5.57 34.79
C ASN A 374 -8.05 6.91 34.11
N ASP A 375 -7.46 7.25 32.96
CA ASP A 375 -7.92 8.34 32.06
C ASP A 375 -9.39 8.19 31.59
N TYR A 376 -10.07 7.11 32.00
CA TYR A 376 -11.51 6.89 31.86
C TYR A 376 -12.35 7.91 32.63
N GLU A 377 -11.75 8.75 33.48
CA GLU A 377 -12.40 9.99 33.90
C GLU A 377 -12.86 10.81 32.69
N ILE A 378 -12.22 10.77 31.51
CA ILE A 378 -12.67 11.55 30.33
C ILE A 378 -14.00 11.01 29.78
N VAL A 379 -14.24 9.71 29.81
CA VAL A 379 -15.51 9.12 29.35
C VAL A 379 -16.60 9.33 30.39
N ASP A 380 -16.29 9.16 31.68
CA ASP A 380 -17.19 9.51 32.78
C ASP A 380 -17.44 11.04 32.86
N PHE A 381 -16.48 11.86 32.42
CA PHE A 381 -16.58 13.33 32.32
C PHE A 381 -17.39 13.75 31.10
N MET A 382 -17.24 13.09 29.95
CA MET A 382 -18.10 13.31 28.78
C MET A 382 -19.52 12.82 29.04
N LEU A 383 -19.71 11.68 29.73
CA LEU A 383 -21.02 11.18 30.16
C LEU A 383 -21.64 12.06 31.24
N SER A 384 -20.87 12.60 32.18
CA SER A 384 -21.38 13.51 33.21
C SER A 384 -21.73 14.88 32.63
N ARG A 385 -20.92 15.40 31.68
CA ARG A 385 -21.27 16.59 30.89
C ARG A 385 -22.49 16.36 30.00
N PHE A 386 -22.61 15.19 29.39
CA PHE A 386 -23.79 14.83 28.60
C PHE A 386 -25.03 14.73 29.48
N LYS A 387 -24.94 14.12 30.68
CA LYS A 387 -26.03 14.08 31.67
C LYS A 387 -26.40 15.46 32.23
N GLN A 388 -25.43 16.35 32.41
CA GLN A 388 -25.68 17.76 32.77
C GLN A 388 -26.33 18.52 31.62
N TRP A 389 -25.93 18.25 30.38
CA TRP A 389 -26.47 18.90 29.18
C TRP A 389 -27.89 18.43 28.85
N THR A 390 -28.23 17.16 29.11
CA THR A 390 -29.58 16.60 28.94
C THR A 390 -30.51 16.84 30.14
N GLY A 391 -30.07 17.57 31.16
CA GLY A 391 -30.90 17.93 32.32
C GLY A 391 -31.24 16.77 33.28
N LEU A 392 -30.64 15.60 33.10
CA LEU A 392 -30.83 14.41 33.95
C LEU A 392 -29.94 14.41 35.21
N ALA A 393 -29.21 15.50 35.46
CA ALA A 393 -28.43 15.67 36.67
C ALA A 393 -29.35 15.96 37.87
N SER A 394 -29.50 14.99 38.76
CA SER A 394 -30.11 15.20 40.07
C SER A 394 -29.24 16.19 40.87
N ASN A 395 -29.75 17.41 41.05
CA ASN A 395 -29.21 18.36 42.01
C ASN A 395 -29.43 17.81 43.42
N ARG A 396 -28.47 17.05 43.94
CA ARG A 396 -28.30 16.92 45.40
C ARG A 396 -27.21 17.92 45.82
N PRO A 397 -27.55 18.98 46.57
CA PRO A 397 -26.53 19.80 47.20
C PRO A 397 -25.81 18.92 48.23
N THR A 398 -24.52 18.66 48.00
CA THR A 398 -23.67 17.94 48.95
C THR A 398 -23.27 18.90 50.06
N THR A 399 -24.13 19.13 51.04
CA THR A 399 -23.67 19.51 52.37
C THR A 399 -23.06 18.28 53.01
N LEU A 400 -21.73 18.15 52.91
CA LEU A 400 -20.96 17.11 53.61
C LEU A 400 -21.18 17.28 55.12
N THR A 401 -21.84 16.31 55.74
CA THR A 401 -21.88 16.23 57.20
C THR A 401 -20.59 15.57 57.73
N PRO A 402 -20.14 15.85 58.96
CA PRO A 402 -18.92 15.26 59.51
C PRO A 402 -18.91 13.71 59.52
N ASP A 403 -20.10 13.10 59.53
CA ASP A 403 -20.26 11.65 59.49
C ASP A 403 -19.95 11.06 58.11
N ASP A 404 -20.27 11.76 57.02
CA ASP A 404 -19.91 11.35 55.65
C ASP A 404 -18.38 11.35 55.43
N LEU A 405 -17.66 12.26 56.10
CA LEU A 405 -16.20 12.35 56.04
C LEU A 405 -15.52 11.18 56.77
N ASN A 406 -16.07 10.76 57.91
CA ASN A 406 -15.60 9.58 58.63
C ASN A 406 -15.89 8.29 57.85
N GLU A 407 -17.05 8.19 57.21
CA GLU A 407 -17.39 7.02 56.38
C GLU A 407 -16.48 6.93 55.14
N MET A 408 -16.14 8.05 54.51
CA MET A 408 -15.15 8.09 53.43
C MET A 408 -13.74 7.70 53.91
N ARG A 409 -13.33 8.16 55.10
CA ARG A 409 -12.04 7.79 55.70
C ARG A 409 -11.95 6.29 56.00
N HIS A 410 -13.01 5.68 56.52
CA HIS A 410 -13.08 4.24 56.75
C HIS A 410 -13.09 3.43 55.45
N ARG A 411 -13.76 3.91 54.39
CA ARG A 411 -13.71 3.29 53.05
C ARG A 411 -12.33 3.40 52.40
N GLN A 412 -11.57 4.44 52.70
CA GLN A 412 -10.21 4.64 52.20
C GLN A 412 -9.23 3.66 52.84
N TYR A 413 -9.30 3.46 54.16
CA TYR A 413 -8.52 2.42 54.87
C TYR A 413 -8.93 0.99 54.47
N ALA A 414 -10.21 0.74 54.22
CA ALA A 414 -10.68 -0.57 53.73
C ALA A 414 -10.20 -0.86 52.29
N LYS A 415 -10.03 0.17 51.45
CA LYS A 415 -9.50 0.04 50.08
C LYS A 415 -8.00 -0.25 50.05
N GLU A 416 -7.22 0.39 50.92
CA GLU A 416 -5.78 0.11 51.04
C GLU A 416 -5.53 -1.32 51.55
N GLY A 417 -6.38 -1.82 52.46
CA GLY A 417 -6.33 -3.23 52.89
C GLY A 417 -6.73 -4.24 51.80
N ALA A 418 -7.65 -3.89 50.92
CA ALA A 418 -8.11 -4.76 49.83
C ALA A 418 -7.15 -4.80 48.62
N LEU A 419 -6.31 -3.79 48.42
CA LEU A 419 -5.28 -3.75 47.37
C LEU A 419 -4.09 -4.69 47.61
N ALA A 420 -3.98 -5.29 48.81
CA ALA A 420 -3.01 -6.32 49.14
C ALA A 420 -3.47 -7.74 48.73
N GLY A 421 -4.75 -7.93 48.39
CA GLY A 421 -5.29 -9.19 47.89
C GLY A 421 -5.63 -9.08 46.41
N GLY A 422 -4.80 -9.70 45.56
CA GLY A 422 -5.05 -9.71 44.12
C GLY A 422 -6.36 -10.43 43.79
N ASP A 423 -7.32 -9.71 43.23
CA ASP A 423 -8.30 -10.32 42.33
C ASP A 423 -8.80 -9.33 41.26
N SER A 424 -9.02 -9.90 40.09
CA SER A 424 -9.14 -9.27 38.78
C SER A 424 -10.48 -8.56 38.58
N ASN A 425 -10.43 -7.25 38.32
CA ASN A 425 -11.62 -6.43 38.02
C ASN A 425 -12.11 -6.58 36.55
N VAL A 426 -11.76 -7.68 35.89
CA VAL A 426 -12.05 -7.96 34.47
C VAL A 426 -13.48 -8.48 34.28
N ASP A 427 -14.10 -9.03 35.33
CA ASP A 427 -15.44 -9.64 35.27
C ASP A 427 -16.59 -8.64 35.41
N ASN A 428 -16.31 -7.34 35.56
CA ASN A 428 -17.33 -6.32 35.77
C ASN A 428 -17.86 -5.64 34.49
N PHE A 429 -17.32 -5.98 33.31
CA PHE A 429 -17.79 -5.42 32.04
C PHE A 429 -19.21 -5.88 31.64
N PRO A 430 -19.57 -7.18 31.74
CA PRO A 430 -20.93 -7.64 31.41
C PRO A 430 -21.98 -6.96 32.29
N ARG A 431 -21.74 -6.90 33.61
CA ARG A 431 -22.66 -6.30 34.59
C ARG A 431 -22.91 -4.80 34.38
N ARG A 432 -21.96 -4.06 33.79
CA ARG A 432 -22.12 -2.64 33.49
C ARG A 432 -22.90 -2.41 32.20
N ILE A 433 -22.73 -3.28 31.21
CA ILE A 433 -23.57 -3.29 30.00
C ILE A 433 -25.00 -3.70 30.34
N ASP A 434 -25.19 -4.73 31.19
CA ASP A 434 -26.52 -5.14 31.63
C ASP A 434 -27.25 -4.02 32.39
N ARG A 435 -26.53 -3.26 33.22
CA ARG A 435 -27.07 -2.05 33.87
C ARG A 435 -27.40 -0.95 32.87
N LEU A 436 -26.60 -0.79 31.82
CA LEU A 436 -26.81 0.22 30.79
C LEU A 436 -28.03 -0.13 29.93
N LEU A 437 -28.18 -1.40 29.54
CA LEU A 437 -29.36 -1.92 28.84
C LEU A 437 -30.62 -1.82 29.71
N ASN A 438 -30.54 -2.14 31.02
CA ASN A 438 -31.67 -1.93 31.94
C ASN A 438 -32.03 -0.44 32.10
N SER A 439 -31.05 0.45 32.11
CA SER A 439 -31.32 1.89 32.18
C SER A 439 -31.91 2.45 30.88
N ILE A 440 -31.53 1.92 29.71
CA ILE A 440 -32.14 2.28 28.42
C ILE A 440 -33.56 1.72 28.33
N SER A 441 -33.78 0.47 28.79
CA SER A 441 -35.10 -0.17 28.84
C SER A 441 -36.07 0.61 29.73
N ASN A 442 -35.65 1.01 30.93
CA ASN A 442 -36.49 1.79 31.84
C ASN A 442 -36.82 3.19 31.30
N VAL A 443 -35.95 3.80 30.49
CA VAL A 443 -36.20 5.11 29.87
C VAL A 443 -37.11 4.98 28.64
N TYR A 444 -36.99 3.92 27.85
CA TYR A 444 -37.88 3.69 26.71
C TYR A 444 -39.29 3.22 27.13
N MET A 445 -39.40 2.42 28.20
CA MET A 445 -40.70 1.95 28.68
C MET A 445 -41.47 3.00 29.50
N SER A 446 -40.79 3.97 30.13
CA SER A 446 -41.48 5.08 30.82
C SER A 446 -42.24 6.01 29.89
N ASP A 447 -41.79 6.18 28.64
CA ASP A 447 -42.48 7.02 27.65
C ASP A 447 -43.72 6.32 27.07
N GLN A 448 -43.74 4.99 27.01
CA GLN A 448 -44.85 4.24 26.42
C GLN A 448 -46.08 4.15 27.35
N GLU A 449 -45.87 4.09 28.67
CA GLU A 449 -46.96 4.26 29.67
C GLU A 449 -47.55 5.68 29.64
N SER A 450 -46.72 6.71 29.38
CA SER A 450 -47.18 8.10 29.29
C SER A 450 -48.00 8.38 28.01
N LEU A 451 -47.68 7.72 26.90
CA LEU A 451 -48.40 7.83 25.63
C LEU A 451 -49.76 7.11 25.65
N GLY A 452 -49.87 5.96 26.33
CA GLY A 452 -51.14 5.28 26.58
C GLY A 452 -52.09 6.13 27.44
N ALA A 453 -51.57 6.77 28.49
CA ALA A 453 -52.34 7.66 29.37
C ALA A 453 -52.76 8.99 28.73
N LEU A 454 -52.06 9.44 27.67
CA LEU A 454 -52.40 10.66 26.91
C LEU A 454 -53.45 10.42 25.83
N LEU A 455 -53.61 9.19 25.33
CA LEU A 455 -54.65 8.83 24.36
C LEU A 455 -56.03 8.64 25.02
N ASP A 456 -56.08 8.16 26.27
CA ASP A 456 -57.33 8.01 27.04
C ASP A 456 -57.92 9.35 27.52
N LYS A 457 -57.10 10.41 27.62
CA LYS A 457 -57.53 11.69 28.19
C LYS A 457 -58.11 12.70 27.18
N LYS A 458 -58.07 12.41 25.88
CA LYS A 458 -58.50 13.33 24.80
C LYS A 458 -59.83 13.02 24.12
N THR A 459 -60.52 11.94 24.47
CA THR A 459 -61.76 11.49 23.77
C THR A 459 -63.08 11.71 24.52
N PHE A 460 -63.12 12.50 25.60
CA PHE A 460 -64.37 12.76 26.32
C PHE A 460 -64.62 14.24 26.63
N ARG A 461 -65.00 15.02 25.60
CA ARG A 461 -65.80 16.26 25.75
C ARG A 461 -66.36 16.72 24.40
N GLY A 462 -67.68 16.62 24.22
CA GLY A 462 -68.42 17.26 23.12
C GLY A 462 -69.55 16.41 22.56
N SER A 463 -70.78 16.69 22.98
CA SER A 463 -72.04 16.05 22.57
C SER A 463 -72.65 16.64 21.29
N SER A 464 -73.41 15.77 20.60
CA SER A 464 -74.48 15.97 19.59
C SER A 464 -74.12 16.44 18.18
N VAL A 465 -74.33 15.56 17.18
CA VAL A 465 -75.42 15.58 16.16
C VAL A 465 -75.20 14.40 15.18
N ALA A 466 -76.25 13.61 14.90
CA ALA A 466 -76.32 12.52 13.92
C ALA A 466 -76.74 13.07 12.51
N PRO A 467 -76.89 12.29 11.40
CA PRO A 467 -76.90 10.82 11.27
C PRO A 467 -76.28 10.23 9.96
N SER A 468 -76.52 8.92 9.77
CA SER A 468 -76.41 8.06 8.56
C SER A 468 -75.03 7.42 8.30
N GLY A 469 -74.86 6.13 8.03
CA GLY A 469 -75.73 4.97 7.82
C GLY A 469 -74.85 3.78 7.36
N THR A 470 -75.44 2.57 7.28
CA THR A 470 -74.95 1.32 6.62
C THR A 470 -73.96 0.38 7.36
N THR A 471 -74.55 -0.43 8.26
CA THR A 471 -74.65 -1.90 8.29
C THR A 471 -73.69 -2.82 7.49
N PHE A 472 -73.07 -3.81 8.15
CA PHE A 472 -73.26 -5.29 8.03
C PHE A 472 -72.11 -6.05 8.79
N VAL A 473 -72.33 -6.65 9.98
CA VAL A 473 -72.67 -8.08 10.31
C VAL A 473 -71.48 -9.06 10.13
N ARG A 474 -70.86 -9.55 11.23
CA ARG A 474 -71.04 -10.87 11.95
C ARG A 474 -70.43 -12.04 11.14
N SER A 475 -69.71 -13.07 11.61
CA SER A 475 -69.53 -13.92 12.81
C SER A 475 -68.27 -14.78 12.50
N GLY A 476 -67.47 -15.42 13.37
CA GLY A 476 -67.73 -16.23 14.57
C GLY A 476 -66.82 -17.48 14.53
N ALA A 477 -66.40 -17.93 15.72
CA ALA A 477 -66.00 -19.29 16.14
C ALA A 477 -64.69 -19.98 15.67
N LEU A 478 -63.90 -20.37 16.69
CA LEU A 478 -62.90 -21.47 16.82
C LEU A 478 -63.49 -22.87 16.52
N PRO A 479 -62.76 -24.04 16.47
CA PRO A 479 -61.44 -24.39 17.07
C PRO A 479 -60.49 -25.33 16.23
N ASP A 480 -59.30 -25.65 16.79
CA ASP A 480 -58.36 -26.76 16.44
C ASP A 480 -59.03 -28.17 16.46
N PRO A 481 -58.48 -29.31 15.92
CA PRO A 481 -57.05 -29.74 15.89
C PRO A 481 -56.55 -30.66 14.71
N GLY A 482 -55.23 -30.90 14.62
CA GLY A 482 -54.60 -32.23 14.39
C GLY A 482 -54.49 -32.90 12.99
N ALA A 483 -53.22 -33.07 12.53
CA ALA A 483 -52.59 -34.17 11.76
C ALA A 483 -52.51 -34.15 10.19
N PRO A 484 -51.45 -34.77 9.57
CA PRO A 484 -50.88 -34.46 8.24
C PRO A 484 -51.22 -35.53 7.16
N PRO A 485 -50.82 -35.40 5.87
CA PRO A 485 -49.51 -35.90 5.38
C PRO A 485 -48.93 -35.20 4.11
N GLY A 486 -47.66 -35.45 3.76
CA GLY A 486 -47.21 -35.32 2.36
C GLY A 486 -45.72 -35.03 2.09
N GLY A 487 -45.01 -36.01 1.51
CA GLY A 487 -44.31 -35.77 0.23
C GLY A 487 -42.80 -35.51 0.18
N ALA A 488 -42.01 -36.56 0.42
CA ALA A 488 -40.77 -36.99 -0.26
C ALA A 488 -40.04 -36.11 -1.33
N LYS A 489 -38.72 -35.88 -1.06
CA LYS A 489 -37.48 -36.25 -1.83
C LYS A 489 -36.46 -35.10 -2.09
N PRO A 490 -35.17 -35.29 -1.75
CA PRO A 490 -34.05 -34.48 -2.21
C PRO A 490 -33.25 -35.15 -3.36
N ARG A 491 -32.60 -34.35 -4.21
CA ARG A 491 -31.53 -34.78 -5.12
C ARG A 491 -30.24 -34.05 -4.74
N SER A 492 -29.21 -34.79 -4.34
CA SER A 492 -27.83 -34.32 -4.22
C SER A 492 -27.08 -34.59 -5.54
N GLY A 493 -26.27 -33.63 -5.96
CA GLY A 493 -25.36 -33.72 -7.09
C GLY A 493 -23.94 -33.45 -6.63
N SER A 494 -23.08 -34.45 -6.83
CA SER A 494 -21.63 -34.48 -6.65
C SER A 494 -20.90 -33.62 -7.69
N LEU A 495 -19.76 -33.03 -7.33
CA LEU A 495 -18.68 -32.73 -8.27
C LEU A 495 -17.31 -32.63 -7.59
N ALA A 496 -16.32 -33.09 -8.35
CA ALA A 496 -15.07 -33.70 -7.93
C ALA A 496 -13.87 -32.73 -7.81
N LYS A 497 -12.87 -33.21 -7.06
CA LYS A 497 -11.50 -32.71 -6.94
C LYS A 497 -10.72 -32.79 -8.27
N VAL A 498 -9.88 -31.79 -8.52
CA VAL A 498 -8.86 -31.79 -9.58
C VAL A 498 -7.48 -31.86 -8.93
N HIS A 499 -6.69 -32.84 -9.38
CA HIS A 499 -5.25 -32.95 -9.17
C HIS A 499 -4.50 -32.11 -10.23
N THR A 500 -3.37 -31.52 -9.85
CA THR A 500 -2.36 -30.99 -10.75
C THR A 500 -1.03 -31.72 -10.52
N HIS A 501 -0.38 -32.03 -11.63
CA HIS A 501 1.00 -32.51 -11.75
C HIS A 501 1.82 -31.41 -12.43
#